data_AF-A0A961NWT6-F1
#
_entry.id   AF-A0A961NWT6-F1
#
_cell.length_a   1.000
_cell.length_b   1.000
_cell.length_c   1.000
_cell.angle_alpha   90.00
_cell.angle_beta   90.00
_cell.angle_gamma   90.00
#
_symmetry.space_group_name_H-M   'P 1'
#
loop_
_entity.id
_entity.type
_entity.pdbx_description
1 polymer ?
#
loop_
_entity_poly.entity_id
_entity_poly.type
_entity_poly.pdbx_seq_one_letter_code
_entity_poly.pdbx_strand_id
1 'polypeptide(L)' 'ARAVEHLRMIAVEAEMVPVRRAVHLAGGELLKVHPMGANGDMSEVDEVLTPSADGLFDDMAWWGAATKAARAE' A
#
# COMPACT_ATOMS: atom_id res chain seq x y z
N ALA A 1 10.41 0.57 -0.18
CA ALA A 1 10.32 -0.22 -1.43
C ALA A 1 10.56 -1.72 -1.22
N ARG A 2 11.78 -2.16 -0.82
CA ARG A 2 12.15 -3.59 -0.74
C ARG A 2 11.23 -4.49 0.09
N ALA A 3 10.74 -4.01 1.24
CA ALA A 3 9.81 -4.78 2.07
C ALA A 3 8.51 -5.14 1.33
N VAL A 4 7.96 -4.19 0.58
CA VAL A 4 6.72 -4.40 -0.20
C VAL A 4 6.98 -5.29 -1.41
N GLU A 5 8.13 -5.18 -2.06
CA GLU A 5 8.53 -6.09 -3.14
C GLU A 5 8.60 -7.54 -2.65
N HIS A 6 9.20 -7.77 -1.47
CA HIS A 6 9.26 -9.10 -0.87
C HIS A 6 7.87 -9.62 -0.49
N LEU A 7 7.03 -8.78 0.11
CA LEU A 7 5.63 -9.13 0.42
C LEU A 7 4.86 -9.56 -0.83
N ARG A 8 5.08 -8.91 -1.98
CA ARG A 8 4.43 -9.31 -3.24
C ARG A 8 4.85 -10.71 -3.69
N MET A 9 6.12 -11.08 -3.52
CA MET A 9 6.55 -12.45 -3.83
C MET A 9 5.87 -13.46 -2.91
N ILE A 10 5.71 -13.15 -1.62
CA ILE A 10 4.97 -14.01 -0.67
C ILE A 10 3.50 -14.12 -1.07
N ALA A 11 2.87 -13.01 -1.47
CA ALA A 11 1.46 -13.01 -1.89
C ALA A 11 1.20 -13.89 -3.11
N VAL A 12 2.15 -13.95 -4.06
CA VAL A 12 2.07 -14.83 -5.23
C VAL A 12 2.06 -16.30 -4.81
N GLU A 13 2.91 -16.70 -3.87
CA GLU A 13 2.93 -18.08 -3.34
C GLU A 13 1.63 -18.44 -2.59
N ALA A 14 0.93 -17.45 -2.04
CA ALA A 14 -0.37 -17.63 -1.40
C ALA A 14 -1.56 -17.58 -2.39
N GLU A 15 -1.30 -17.72 -3.70
CA GLU A 15 -2.30 -17.65 -4.77
C GLU A 15 -3.09 -16.33 -4.80
N MET A 16 -2.52 -15.23 -4.28
CA MET A 16 -3.13 -13.91 -4.34
C MET A 16 -2.74 -13.17 -5.62
N VAL A 17 -3.59 -12.25 -6.06
CA VAL A 17 -3.31 -11.35 -7.19
C VAL A 17 -2.65 -10.06 -6.68
N PRO A 18 -1.35 -9.81 -6.95
CA PRO A 18 -0.69 -8.58 -6.53
C PRO A 18 -1.06 -7.39 -7.42
N VAL A 19 -1.17 -6.20 -6.82
CA VAL A 19 -1.40 -4.94 -7.55
C VAL A 19 -0.12 -4.12 -7.69
N ARG A 20 -0.07 -3.26 -8.72
CA ARG A 20 1.14 -2.53 -9.15
C ARG A 20 1.53 -1.42 -8.17
N ARG A 21 0.58 -0.57 -7.74
CA ARG A 21 0.90 0.57 -6.87
C ARG A 21 1.19 0.13 -5.44
N ALA A 22 1.85 0.99 -4.69
CA ALA A 22 2.20 0.79 -3.28
C ALA A 22 2.34 2.14 -2.58
N VAL A 23 2.14 2.13 -1.26
CA VAL A 23 2.39 3.27 -0.39
C VAL A 23 3.76 3.11 0.27
N HIS A 24 4.57 4.15 0.23
CA HIS A 24 5.89 4.20 0.85
C HIS A 24 6.06 5.50 1.63
N LEU A 25 6.23 5.39 2.94
CA LEU A 25 6.59 6.52 3.78
C LEU A 25 8.12 6.66 3.80
N ALA A 26 8.64 7.74 3.23
CA ALA A 26 10.06 8.02 3.21
C ALA A 26 10.58 8.40 4.60
N GLY A 27 11.87 8.20 4.87
CA GLY A 27 12.44 8.38 6.20
C GLY A 27 12.24 9.77 6.82
N GLY A 28 12.31 10.84 6.04
CA GLY A 28 12.07 12.20 6.53
C GLY A 28 10.62 12.41 7.00
N GLU A 29 9.67 11.90 6.23
CA GLU A 29 8.24 11.94 6.55
C GLU A 29 7.91 11.00 7.72
N LEU A 30 8.55 9.83 7.78
CA LEU A 30 8.43 8.90 8.91
C LEU A 30 8.81 9.56 10.24
N LEU A 31 9.86 10.38 10.29
CA LEU A 31 10.26 11.06 11.52
C LEU A 31 9.23 12.09 12.02
N LYS A 32 8.32 12.58 11.18
CA LYS A 32 7.23 13.47 11.61
C LYS A 32 6.23 12.73 12.50
N VAL A 33 5.96 11.46 12.20
CA VAL A 33 4.88 10.68 12.83
C VAL A 33 5.38 9.59 13.79
N HIS A 34 6.65 9.21 13.70
CA HIS A 34 7.20 8.11 14.50
C HIS A 34 7.47 8.53 15.97
N PRO A 35 7.27 7.64 16.97
CA PRO A 35 7.54 7.94 18.38
C PRO A 35 8.98 8.33 18.73
N MET A 36 9.96 7.89 17.93
CA MET A 36 11.36 8.31 18.07
C MET A 36 11.69 9.64 17.38
N GLY A 37 10.71 10.26 16.73
CA GLY A 37 10.81 11.57 16.07
C GLY A 37 9.88 12.58 16.73
N ALA A 38 9.15 13.35 15.92
CA ALA A 38 8.20 14.35 16.42
C ALA A 38 6.93 13.73 17.02
N ASN A 39 6.65 12.44 16.75
CA ASN A 39 5.46 11.73 17.23
C ASN A 39 4.16 12.51 16.96
N GLY A 40 4.10 13.19 15.82
CA GLY A 40 2.93 13.91 15.35
C GLY A 40 1.84 12.98 14.84
N ASP A 41 0.70 13.56 14.48
CA ASP A 41 -0.42 12.82 13.90
C ASP A 41 -0.05 12.28 12.51
N MET A 42 -0.67 11.16 12.09
CA MET A 42 -0.51 10.64 10.74
C MET A 42 -0.96 11.65 9.68
N SER A 43 -1.91 12.54 10.00
CA SER A 43 -2.36 13.58 9.08
C SER A 43 -1.24 14.52 8.58
N GLU A 44 -0.13 14.61 9.32
CA GLU A 44 1.05 15.43 8.97
C GLU A 44 1.78 14.93 7.70
N VAL A 45 1.47 13.72 7.23
CA VAL A 45 2.07 13.12 6.03
C VAL A 45 1.03 12.79 4.95
N ASP A 46 -0.22 13.23 5.10
CA ASP A 46 -1.30 12.90 4.16
C ASP A 46 -0.98 13.39 2.74
N GLU A 47 -0.50 14.63 2.59
CA GLU A 47 -0.20 15.22 1.28
C GLU A 47 0.73 14.35 0.41
N VAL A 48 1.70 13.68 1.03
CA VAL A 48 2.66 12.82 0.32
C VAL A 48 2.15 11.39 0.13
N LEU A 49 1.19 10.94 0.94
CA LEU A 49 0.66 9.56 0.90
C LEU A 49 -0.58 9.45 0.01
N THR A 50 -1.50 10.41 0.06
CA THR A 50 -2.82 10.37 -0.57
C THR A 50 -2.78 9.95 -2.04
N PRO A 51 -1.94 10.53 -2.92
CA PRO A 51 -1.95 10.12 -4.34
C PRO A 51 -1.58 8.64 -4.56
N SER A 52 -0.66 8.12 -3.74
CA SER A 52 -0.24 6.72 -3.81
C SER A 52 -1.26 5.78 -3.18
N ALA A 53 -1.96 6.24 -2.14
CA ALA A 53 -2.97 5.49 -1.42
C ALA A 53 -4.27 5.37 -2.24
N ASP A 54 -4.79 6.49 -2.75
CA ASP A 54 -5.98 6.54 -3.61
C ASP A 54 -5.80 5.63 -4.81
N GLY A 55 -4.62 5.76 -5.44
CA GLY A 55 -4.15 4.80 -6.39
C GLY A 55 -4.35 3.40 -5.84
N LEU A 56 -3.51 2.96 -4.89
CA LEU A 56 -3.49 1.58 -4.42
C LEU A 56 -4.90 1.00 -4.19
N PHE A 57 -5.79 1.78 -3.55
CA PHE A 57 -7.17 1.40 -3.32
C PHE A 57 -7.98 1.22 -4.60
N ASP A 58 -7.86 2.10 -5.60
CA ASP A 58 -8.50 1.93 -6.90
C ASP A 58 -8.08 0.63 -7.60
N ASP A 59 -6.78 0.28 -7.57
CA ASP A 59 -6.30 -0.98 -8.17
C ASP A 59 -6.87 -2.18 -7.41
N MET A 60 -6.86 -2.13 -6.07
CA MET A 60 -7.37 -3.21 -5.23
C MET A 60 -8.87 -3.42 -5.43
N ALA A 61 -9.64 -2.34 -5.50
CA ALA A 61 -11.09 -2.40 -5.74
C ALA A 61 -11.38 -3.01 -7.11
N TRP A 62 -10.67 -2.57 -8.15
CA TRP A 62 -10.86 -3.07 -9.51
C TRP A 62 -10.45 -4.54 -9.65
N TRP A 63 -9.23 -4.90 -9.24
CA TRP A 63 -8.74 -6.28 -9.34
C TRP A 63 -9.53 -7.23 -8.45
N GLY A 64 -9.92 -6.77 -7.25
CA GLY A 64 -10.76 -7.55 -6.35
C GLY A 64 -12.12 -7.85 -6.97
N ALA A 65 -12.78 -6.87 -7.57
CA ALA A 65 -14.05 -7.08 -8.27
C ALA A 65 -13.90 -8.02 -9.48
N ALA A 66 -12.90 -7.79 -10.33
CA ALA A 66 -12.66 -8.57 -11.54
C ALA A 66 -12.34 -10.05 -11.23
N THR A 67 -11.42 -10.29 -10.30
CA THR A 67 -10.96 -11.65 -9.97
C THR A 67 -11.98 -12.43 -9.14
N LYS A 68 -12.73 -11.76 -8.27
CA LYS A 68 -13.82 -12.39 -7.52
C LYS A 68 -14.91 -12.92 -8.45
N ALA A 69 -15.26 -12.17 -9.50
CA ALA A 69 -16.23 -12.61 -10.49
C ALA A 69 -15.73 -13.86 -11.22
N ALA A 70 -14.49 -13.84 -11.72
CA ALA A 70 -13.90 -14.98 -12.45
C ALA A 70 -13.70 -16.22 -11.57
N ARG A 71 -13.44 -16.07 -10.27
CA ARG A 71 -13.26 -17.21 -9.35
C ARG A 71 -14.57 -17.92 -8.98
N ALA A 72 -15.71 -17.24 -9.16
CA ALA A 72 -17.02 -17.80 -8.85
C ALA A 72 -17.59 -18.68 -9.98
N GLU A 73 -16.95 -18.67 -11.15
CA GLU A 73 -17.20 -19.58 -12.27
C GLU A 73 -16.51 -20.93 -12.04
#